data_AF-A0A352EWC9-F1
#
_entry.id   AF-A0A352EWC9-F1
#
_cell.length_a   1.000
_cell.length_b   1.000
_cell.length_c   1.000
_cell.angle_alpha   90.00
_cell.angle_beta   90.00
_cell.angle_gamma   90.00
#
_symmetry.space_group_name_H-M   'P 1'
#
loop_
_entity.id
_entity.type
_entity.pdbx_description
1 polymer ?
#
loop_
_entity_poly.entity_id
_entity_poly.type
_entity_poly.pdbx_seq_one_letter_code
_entity_poly.pdbx_strand_id
1 'polypeptide(L)'
;MLTAVIGFLGVLLGIFLNEYFRRRNRIELYSKEVFRKRLSVYEELHEKIQSSYAIAQDVMRNPVHSNEQRHAIWSNVVLNIAAFTDKHGLYLNENLIVHCMTMLIGIEDIYSHENPEEREGR
;
A
#
# COMPACT_ATOMS: atom_id res chain seq x y z
N MET A 1 -38.16 -44.07 -25.93
CA MET A 1 -38.36 -42.66 -25.52
C MET A 1 -37.73 -42.34 -24.17
N LEU A 2 -37.99 -43.11 -23.11
CA LEU A 2 -37.44 -42.87 -21.77
C LEU A 2 -35.90 -42.74 -21.74
N THR A 3 -35.18 -43.64 -22.42
CA THR A 3 -33.72 -43.61 -22.53
C THR A 3 -33.17 -42.35 -23.23
N ALA A 4 -33.89 -41.87 -24.24
CA ALA A 4 -33.51 -40.63 -24.95
C ALA A 4 -33.72 -39.39 -24.06
N VAL A 5 -34.79 -39.38 -23.26
CA VAL A 5 -35.06 -38.31 -22.27
C VAL A 5 -34.00 -38.29 -21.17
N ILE A 6 -33.62 -39.46 -20.65
CA ILE A 6 -32.56 -39.60 -19.64
C ILE A 6 -31.22 -39.11 -20.19
N GLY A 7 -30.87 -39.48 -21.43
CA GLY A 7 -29.66 -39.00 -22.10
C GLY A 7 -29.64 -37.48 -22.27
N PHE A 8 -30.75 -36.89 -22.69
CA PHE A 8 -30.87 -35.43 -22.85
C PHE A 8 -30.75 -34.69 -21.51
N LEU A 9 -31.40 -35.19 -20.45
CA LEU A 9 -31.26 -34.64 -19.10
C LEU A 9 -29.82 -34.74 -18.59
N GLY A 10 -29.13 -35.85 -18.87
CA GLY A 10 -27.71 -36.02 -18.53
C GLY A 10 -26.82 -34.99 -19.21
N VAL A 11 -27.04 -34.69 -20.48
CA VAL A 11 -26.31 -33.65 -21.22
C VAL A 11 -26.57 -32.27 -20.62
N LEU A 12 -27.84 -31.92 -20.36
CA LEU A 12 -28.18 -30.64 -19.74
C LEU A 12 -27.54 -30.49 -18.36
N LEU A 13 -27.65 -31.50 -17.50
CA LEU A 13 -27.01 -31.52 -16.19
C LEU A 13 -25.49 -31.38 -16.30
N GLY A 14 -24.86 -32.07 -17.25
CA GLY A 14 -23.42 -31.95 -17.52
C GLY A 14 -23.01 -30.53 -17.90
N ILE A 15 -23.77 -29.86 -18.77
CA ILE A 15 -23.52 -28.47 -19.16
C ILE A 15 -23.64 -27.53 -17.96
N PHE A 16 -24.70 -27.68 -17.15
CA PHE A 16 -24.91 -26.84 -15.97
C PHE A 16 -23.83 -27.03 -14.91
N LEU A 17 -23.46 -28.28 -14.61
CA LEU A 17 -22.40 -28.60 -13.65
C LEU A 17 -21.05 -28.07 -14.13
N ASN A 18 -20.71 -28.28 -15.41
CA ASN A 18 -19.46 -27.78 -15.98
C ASN A 18 -19.36 -26.26 -15.90
N GLU A 19 -20.43 -25.53 -16.26
CA GLU A 19 -20.44 -24.07 -16.15
C GLU A 19 -20.38 -23.60 -14.69
N TYR A 20 -21.03 -24.30 -13.78
CA TYR A 20 -20.96 -24.01 -12.34
C TYR A 20 -19.54 -24.14 -11.80
N PHE A 21 -18.86 -25.26 -12.07
CA PHE A 21 -17.46 -25.45 -11.67
C PHE A 21 -16.53 -24.43 -12.33
N ARG A 22 -16.74 -24.14 -13.63
CA ARG A 22 -15.96 -23.13 -14.37
C ARG A 22 -16.11 -21.73 -13.78
N ARG A 23 -17.33 -21.33 -13.40
CA ARG A 23 -17.59 -20.05 -12.71
C ARG A 23 -16.90 -20.01 -11.35
N ARG A 24 -17.05 -21.06 -10.54
CA ARG A 24 -16.46 -21.11 -9.20
C ARG A 24 -14.93 -21.02 -9.25
N ASN A 25 -14.31 -21.76 -10.16
CA ASN A 25 -12.86 -21.74 -10.37
C ASN A 25 -12.36 -20.35 -10.81
N ARG A 26 -13.08 -19.66 -11.70
CA ARG A 26 -12.75 -18.27 -12.08
C ARG A 26 -12.81 -17.33 -10.87
N ILE A 27 -13.86 -17.41 -10.05
CA ILE A 27 -14.01 -16.56 -8.86
C ILE A 27 -12.86 -16.80 -7.88
N GLU A 28 -12.51 -18.05 -7.64
CA GLU A 28 -11.41 -18.43 -6.74
C GLU A 28 -10.06 -17.93 -7.26
N LEU A 29 -9.81 -18.06 -8.57
CA LEU A 29 -8.60 -17.57 -9.21
C LEU A 29 -8.48 -16.05 -9.09
N TYR A 30 -9.53 -15.29 -9.44
CA TYR A 30 -9.53 -13.83 -9.35
C TYR A 30 -9.37 -13.35 -7.90
N SER A 31 -10.02 -14.02 -6.94
CA SER A 31 -9.86 -13.72 -5.52
C SER A 31 -8.40 -13.90 -5.07
N LYS A 32 -7.75 -14.99 -5.49
CA LYS A 32 -6.35 -15.26 -5.19
C LYS A 32 -5.41 -14.22 -5.81
N GLU A 33 -5.64 -13.81 -7.06
CA GLU A 33 -4.83 -12.80 -7.73
C GLU A 33 -4.95 -11.43 -7.07
N VAL A 34 -6.18 -11.00 -6.75
CA VAL A 34 -6.42 -9.75 -6.03
C VAL A 34 -5.77 -9.78 -4.65
N PHE A 35 -5.90 -10.89 -3.91
CA PHE A 35 -5.26 -11.06 -2.62
C PHE A 35 -3.73 -10.95 -2.72
N ARG A 36 -3.11 -11.66 -3.69
CA ARG A 36 -1.66 -11.58 -3.93
C ARG A 36 -1.23 -10.16 -4.27
N LYS A 37 -1.99 -9.46 -5.12
CA LYS A 37 -1.66 -8.09 -5.48
C LYS A 37 -1.75 -7.17 -4.27
N ARG A 38 -2.80 -7.30 -3.44
CA ARG A 38 -2.91 -6.57 -2.17
C ARG A 38 -1.69 -6.85 -1.29
N LEU A 39 -1.40 -8.11 -1.00
CA LEU A 39 -0.27 -8.51 -0.17
C LEU A 39 1.04 -7.86 -0.62
N SER A 40 1.37 -7.95 -1.92
CA SER A 40 2.58 -7.34 -2.48
C SER A 40 2.63 -5.81 -2.30
N VAL A 41 1.49 -5.13 -2.38
CA VAL A 41 1.40 -3.67 -2.19
C VAL A 41 1.60 -3.31 -0.71
N TYR A 42 1.06 -4.10 0.22
CA TYR A 42 1.28 -3.90 1.65
C TYR A 42 2.74 -4.16 2.05
N GLU A 43 3.37 -5.18 1.48
CA GLU A 43 4.80 -5.46 1.68
C GLU A 43 5.67 -4.30 1.18
N GLU A 44 5.42 -3.80 -0.04
CA GLU A 44 6.16 -2.67 -0.60
C GLU A 44 5.94 -1.37 0.20
N LEU A 45 4.72 -1.12 0.68
CA LEU A 45 4.45 0.02 1.57
C LEU A 45 5.25 -0.10 2.88
N HIS A 46 5.29 -1.29 3.47
CA HIS A 46 6.05 -1.53 4.68
C HIS A 46 7.55 -1.28 4.48
N GLU A 47 8.12 -1.79 3.38
CA GLU A 47 9.53 -1.55 3.03
C GLU A 47 9.83 -0.06 2.86
N LYS A 48 8.96 0.68 2.16
CA LYS A 48 9.10 2.14 2.01
C LYS A 48 9.11 2.85 3.36
N ILE A 49 8.18 2.50 4.24
CA ILE A 49 8.11 3.07 5.59
C ILE A 49 9.36 2.72 6.41
N GLN A 50 9.82 1.47 6.38
CA GLN A 50 11.05 1.08 7.07
C GLN A 50 12.28 1.83 6.53
N SER A 51 12.38 2.01 5.21
CA SER A 51 13.48 2.76 4.60
C SER A 51 13.46 4.25 4.99
N SER A 52 12.26 4.82 5.16
CA SER A 52 12.10 6.21 5.59
C SER A 52 12.66 6.45 7.00
N TYR A 53 12.65 5.45 7.88
CA TYR A 53 13.18 5.58 9.23
C TYR A 53 14.70 5.81 9.25
N ALA A 54 15.45 5.11 8.39
CA ALA A 54 16.89 5.31 8.28
C ALA A 54 17.21 6.73 7.76
N ILE A 55 16.44 7.19 6.77
CA ILE A 55 16.58 8.56 6.23
C ILE A 55 16.18 9.58 7.29
N ALA A 56 15.12 9.34 8.05
CA ALA A 56 14.71 10.19 9.15
C ALA A 56 15.85 10.32 10.16
N GLN A 57 16.51 9.22 10.56
CA GLN A 57 17.64 9.29 11.49
C GLN A 57 18.83 10.10 10.95
N ASP A 58 19.20 9.93 9.68
CA ASP A 58 20.26 10.73 9.05
C ASP A 58 19.85 12.20 8.99
N VAL A 59 18.65 12.46 8.47
CA VAL A 59 18.05 13.79 8.45
C VAL A 59 18.01 14.37 9.84
N MET A 60 17.80 13.58 10.93
CA MET A 60 17.66 13.91 12.38
C MET A 60 18.94 14.01 13.22
N ARG A 61 20.09 13.55 12.73
CA ARG A 61 21.33 13.57 13.54
C ARG A 61 22.57 14.03 12.81
N ASN A 62 22.56 14.05 11.48
CA ASN A 62 23.77 14.34 10.72
C ASN A 62 24.01 15.86 10.65
N PRO A 63 25.01 16.44 11.33
CA PRO A 63 25.22 17.89 11.38
C PRO A 63 25.68 18.51 10.06
N VAL A 64 26.02 17.69 9.05
CA VAL A 64 26.52 18.16 7.75
C VAL A 64 25.42 18.80 6.90
N HIS A 65 24.17 18.35 7.05
CA HIS A 65 23.07 18.84 6.22
C HIS A 65 22.61 20.24 6.67
N SER A 66 22.45 21.15 5.70
CA SER A 66 21.74 22.42 5.93
C SER A 66 20.24 22.19 6.14
N ASN A 67 19.53 23.19 6.68
CA ASN A 67 18.08 23.11 6.83
C ASN A 67 17.35 22.90 5.49
N GLU A 68 17.75 23.61 4.42
CA GLU A 68 17.13 23.37 3.10
C GLU A 68 17.41 21.96 2.58
N GLN A 69 18.62 21.44 2.79
CA GLN A 69 18.99 20.08 2.37
C GLN A 69 18.16 19.02 3.11
N ARG A 70 18.02 19.16 4.44
CA ARG A 70 17.16 18.28 5.25
C ARG A 70 15.72 18.29 4.77
N HIS A 71 15.15 19.48 4.59
CA HIS A 71 13.77 19.63 4.12
C HIS A 71 13.58 19.02 2.73
N ALA A 72 14.53 19.23 1.81
CA ALA A 72 14.47 18.63 0.47
C ALA A 72 14.55 17.10 0.49
N ILE A 73 15.45 16.53 1.31
CA ILE A 73 15.59 15.08 1.48
C ILE A 73 14.29 14.50 2.05
N TRP A 74 13.78 15.10 3.14
CA TRP A 74 12.57 14.61 3.79
C TRP A 74 11.33 14.76 2.91
N SER A 75 11.17 15.90 2.25
CA SER A 75 10.09 16.13 1.28
C SER A 75 10.07 15.10 0.17
N ASN A 76 11.23 14.68 -0.33
CA ASN A 76 11.32 13.63 -1.35
C ASN A 76 10.78 12.29 -0.82
N VAL A 77 11.12 11.91 0.41
CA VAL A 77 10.59 10.71 1.06
C VAL A 77 9.07 10.77 1.19
N VAL A 78 8.54 11.89 1.69
CA VAL A 78 7.10 12.10 1.86
C VAL A 78 6.38 11.99 0.50
N LEU A 79 6.88 12.68 -0.53
CA LEU A 79 6.30 12.64 -1.87
C LEU A 79 6.40 11.25 -2.52
N ASN A 80 7.48 10.51 -2.28
CA ASN A 80 7.63 9.15 -2.79
C ASN A 80 6.56 8.21 -2.21
N ILE A 81 6.32 8.30 -0.89
CA ILE A 81 5.32 7.48 -0.22
C ILE A 81 3.91 7.92 -0.60
N ALA A 82 3.64 9.23 -0.69
CA ALA A 82 2.36 9.77 -1.17
C ALA A 82 2.02 9.29 -2.58
N ALA A 83 2.97 9.41 -3.52
CA ALA A 83 2.79 8.94 -4.89
C ALA A 83 2.54 7.43 -4.96
N PHE A 84 3.19 6.65 -4.08
CA PHE A 84 2.93 5.22 -3.96
C PHE A 84 1.51 4.93 -3.46
N THR A 85 1.06 5.61 -2.41
CA THR A 85 -0.29 5.41 -1.86
C THR A 85 -1.37 5.82 -2.86
N ASP A 86 -1.15 6.90 -3.61
CA ASP A 86 -2.07 7.35 -4.66
C ASP A 86 -2.18 6.32 -5.79
N LYS A 87 -1.03 5.82 -6.26
CA LYS A 87 -0.96 4.81 -7.32
C LYS A 87 -1.65 3.49 -6.92
N HIS A 88 -1.61 3.15 -5.64
CA HIS A 88 -2.07 1.86 -5.13
C HIS A 88 -3.33 1.94 -4.25
N GLY A 89 -4.04 3.09 -4.26
CA GLY A 89 -5.22 3.34 -3.42
C GLY A 89 -6.33 2.30 -3.55
N LEU A 90 -6.49 1.65 -4.71
CA LEU A 90 -7.46 0.56 -4.91
C LEU A 90 -7.19 -0.68 -4.03
N TYR A 91 -5.93 -0.92 -3.68
CA TYR A 91 -5.47 -2.11 -2.97
C TYR A 91 -5.21 -1.83 -1.48
N LEU A 92 -5.02 -0.56 -1.13
CA LEU A 92 -4.70 -0.12 0.22
C LEU A 92 -5.95 0.27 0.99
N ASN A 93 -5.88 0.11 2.31
CA ASN A 93 -6.90 0.62 3.21
C ASN A 93 -6.67 2.11 3.47
N GLU A 94 -7.71 2.93 3.32
CA GLU A 94 -7.63 4.38 3.49
C GLU A 94 -7.13 4.79 4.88
N ASN A 95 -7.58 4.13 5.96
CA ASN A 95 -7.10 4.43 7.31
C ASN A 95 -5.61 4.11 7.48
N LEU A 96 -5.12 3.06 6.81
CA LEU A 96 -3.70 2.74 6.83
C LEU A 96 -2.90 3.82 6.08
N ILE A 97 -3.38 4.26 4.92
CA ILE A 97 -2.74 5.36 4.18
C ILE A 97 -2.64 6.59 5.08
N VAL A 98 -3.74 7.01 5.71
CA VAL A 98 -3.75 8.16 6.61
C VAL A 98 -2.76 7.98 7.75
N HIS A 99 -2.73 6.81 8.39
CA HIS A 99 -1.79 6.53 9.48
C HIS A 99 -0.32 6.62 9.02
N CYS A 100 0.02 5.96 7.90
CA CYS A 100 1.37 5.97 7.34
C CYS A 100 1.81 7.38 6.93
N MET A 101 0.92 8.16 6.32
CA MET A 101 1.24 9.53 5.90
C MET A 101 1.36 10.48 7.10
N THR A 102 0.48 10.35 8.10
CA THR A 102 0.53 11.18 9.31
C THR A 102 1.82 10.96 10.10
N MET A 103 2.33 9.73 10.11
CA MET A 103 3.61 9.41 10.78
C MET A 103 4.81 10.16 10.18
N LEU A 104 4.73 10.61 8.92
CA LEU A 104 5.81 11.34 8.26
C LEU A 104 5.81 12.84 8.59
N ILE A 105 4.74 13.34 9.22
CA ILE A 105 4.57 14.74 9.59
C ILE A 105 5.30 15.00 10.91
N GLY A 106 5.96 16.17 11.03
CA GLY A 106 6.58 16.64 12.28
C GLY A 106 8.07 16.31 12.42
N ILE A 107 8.67 15.52 11.52
CA ILE A 107 10.13 15.36 11.47
C ILE A 107 10.83 16.68 11.10
N GLU A 108 10.16 17.51 10.30
CA GLU A 108 10.64 18.84 9.90
C GLU A 108 10.74 19.80 11.11
N ASP A 109 9.84 19.68 12.09
CA ASP A 109 9.76 20.57 13.26
C ASP A 109 10.80 20.27 14.35
N ILE A 110 11.31 19.03 14.38
CA ILE A 110 12.29 18.61 15.39
C ILE A 110 13.62 19.38 15.24
N TYR A 111 13.89 19.87 14.04
CA TYR A 111 15.11 20.63 13.74
C TYR A 111 15.05 22.11 14.05
N SER A 112 13.91 22.73 13.78
CA SER A 112 13.68 24.15 14.00
C SER A 112 14.03 24.54 15.44
N HIS A 113 13.75 23.63 16.39
CA HIS A 113 13.98 23.81 17.82
C HIS A 113 15.43 23.64 18.32
N GLU A 114 16.37 23.23 17.47
CA GLU A 114 17.80 23.23 17.78
C GLU A 114 18.47 24.58 17.51
N ASN A 115 17.78 25.53 16.87
CA ASN A 115 18.26 26.89 16.71
C ASN A 115 18.11 27.66 18.04
N PRO A 116 19.21 28.14 18.67
CA PRO A 116 19.14 28.82 19.96
C PRO A 116 18.34 30.13 19.92
N GLU A 117 18.22 30.79 18.74
CA GLU A 117 17.46 32.02 18.57
C GLU A 117 15.94 31.84 18.70
N GLU A 118 15.38 30.65 18.44
CA GLU A 118 13.95 30.38 18.60
C GLU A 118 13.56 30.02 20.05
N ARG A 119 14.54 29.78 20.94
CA ARG A 119 14.27 29.48 22.36
C ARG A 119 13.97 30.72 23.19
N GLU A 120 14.40 31.91 22.77
CA GLU A 120 14.18 33.15 23.51
C GLU A 120 12.82 33.82 23.21
N GLY A 121 12.06 33.28 22.24
CA GLY A 121 10.79 33.85 21.78
C GLY A 121 9.52 33.15 22.28
N ARG A 122 9.61 32.18 23.20
CA ARG A 122 8.45 31.50 23.82
C ARG A 122 8.42 31.66 25.34
#